data_AF-A0A952DVV1-F1
#
_entry.id   AF-A0A952DVV1-F1
#
_cell.length_a   1.000
_cell.length_b   1.000
_cell.length_c   1.000
_cell.angle_alpha   90.00
_cell.angle_beta   90.00
_cell.angle_gamma   90.00
#
_symmetry.space_group_name_H-M   'P 1'
#
loop_
_entity.id
_entity.type
_entity.pdbx_description
1 polymer ?
#
loop_
_entity_poly.entity_id
_entity_poly.type
_entity_poly.pdbx_seq_one_letter_code
_entity_poly.pdbx_strand_id
1 'polypeptide(L)' 'MFPVLTPDSLDSLLLGSVRLMLLFGFLLYLIFTFIALRQIEIMRKTVITPFSGMVFLIGLLHVLIAVLALAFAFVTLM' A
#
# COMPACT_ATOMS: atom_id res chain seq x y z
N MET A 1 33.41 -20.63 7.80
CA MET A 1 32.57 -21.80 7.55
C MET A 1 31.21 -21.26 7.11
N PHE A 2 30.77 -21.54 5.88
CA PHE A 2 29.45 -21.08 5.43
C PHE A 2 28.38 -21.91 6.14
N PRO A 3 27.27 -21.30 6.59
CA PRO A 3 26.17 -22.05 7.18
C PRO A 3 25.63 -23.02 6.13
N VAL A 4 25.45 -24.29 6.53
CA VAL A 4 24.78 -25.28 5.70
C VAL A 4 23.29 -24.92 5.69
N LEU A 5 22.79 -24.48 4.54
CA LEU A 5 21.37 -24.17 4.35
C LEU A 5 20.59 -25.48 4.24
N THR A 6 19.78 -25.79 5.23
CA THR A 6 18.79 -26.88 5.17
C THR A 6 17.55 -26.41 4.42
N PRO A 7 16.75 -27.30 3.81
CA PRO A 7 15.49 -26.92 3.15
C PRO A 7 14.58 -26.03 4.03
N ASP A 8 14.41 -26.39 5.30
CA ASP A 8 13.61 -25.61 6.26
C ASP A 8 14.13 -24.17 6.46
N SER A 9 15.45 -23.98 6.42
CA SER A 9 16.07 -22.66 6.53
C SER A 9 15.83 -21.80 5.28
N LEU A 10 15.71 -22.42 4.11
CA LEU A 10 15.40 -21.72 2.86
C LEU A 10 13.93 -21.30 2.82
N ASP A 11 13.02 -22.17 3.25
CA ASP A 11 11.59 -21.89 3.28
C ASP A 11 11.26 -20.74 4.24
N SER A 12 11.89 -20.71 5.42
CA SER A 12 11.74 -19.63 6.40
C SER A 12 12.31 -18.30 5.89
N LEU A 13 13.46 -18.30 5.23
CA LEU A 13 14.04 -17.10 4.60
C LEU A 13 13.18 -16.57 3.45
N LEU A 14 12.64 -17.45 2.61
CA LEU A 14 11.72 -17.07 1.53
C LEU A 14 10.45 -16.46 2.09
N LEU A 15 9.82 -17.10 3.09
CA LEU A 15 8.62 -16.59 3.73
C LEU A 15 8.84 -15.20 4.36
N GLY A 16 9.97 -15.01 5.06
CA GLY A 16 10.35 -13.72 5.63
C GLY A 16 10.52 -12.64 4.55
N SER A 17 11.17 -12.98 3.44
CA SER A 17 11.39 -12.08 2.31
C SER A 17 10.08 -11.67 1.63
N VAL A 18 9.14 -12.61 1.44
CA VAL A 18 7.81 -12.34 0.88
C VAL A 18 7.00 -11.42 1.80
N ARG A 19 7.03 -11.64 3.12
CA ARG A 19 6.35 -10.77 4.11
C ARG A 19 6.86 -9.34 4.04
N LEU A 20 8.18 -9.15 4.02
CA LEU A 20 8.80 -7.82 3.90
C LEU A 20 8.45 -7.14 2.57
N MET A 21 8.49 -7.89 1.46
CA MET A 21 8.09 -7.39 0.14
C MET A 21 6.64 -6.90 0.14
N LEU A 22 5.72 -7.66 0.72
CA LEU A 22 4.31 -7.28 0.83
C LEU A 22 4.12 -6.04 1.70
N LEU A 23 4.76 -5.98 2.87
CA LEU A 23 4.69 -4.81 3.75
C LEU A 23 5.21 -3.55 3.05
N PHE A 24 6.34 -3.67 2.34
CA PHE A 24 6.88 -2.59 1.53
C PHE A 24 5.93 -2.19 0.38
N GLY A 25 5.27 -3.16 -0.25
CA GLY A 25 4.23 -2.92 -1.24
C GLY A 25 3.06 -2.10 -0.70
N PHE A 26 2.56 -2.42 0.50
CA PHE A 26 1.50 -1.63 1.15
C PHE A 26 1.95 -0.21 1.50
N LEU A 27 3.21 -0.02 1.90
CA LEU A 27 3.76 1.31 2.13
C LEU A 27 3.79 2.15 0.84
N LEU A 28 4.27 1.57 -0.26
CA LEU A 28 4.24 2.22 -1.57
C LEU A 28 2.81 2.52 -2.03
N TYR A 29 1.88 1.60 -1.77
CA TYR A 29 0.47 1.79 -2.08
C TYR A 29 -0.13 2.99 -1.32
N LEU A 30 0.19 3.16 -0.04
CA LEU A 30 -0.23 4.32 0.73
C LEU A 30 0.27 5.63 0.11
N ILE A 31 1.56 5.68 -0.25
CA ILE A 31 2.16 6.84 -0.95
C ILE A 31 1.41 7.12 -2.26
N PHE A 32 1.15 6.07 -3.05
CA PHE A 32 0.40 6.18 -4.29
C PHE A 32 -1.00 6.78 -4.07
N THR A 33 -1.77 6.29 -3.08
CA THR A 33 -3.11 6.82 -2.82
C THR A 33 -3.09 8.29 -2.40
N PHE A 34 -2.07 8.73 -1.66
CA PHE A 34 -1.91 10.14 -1.31
C PHE A 34 -1.63 11.00 -2.54
N ILE A 35 -0.74 10.54 -3.43
CA ILE A 35 -0.46 11.21 -4.70
C ILE A 35 -1.74 11.29 -5.56
N ALA A 36 -2.49 10.19 -5.65
CA ALA A 36 -3.74 10.15 -6.41
C ALA A 36 -4.77 11.15 -5.86
N LEU A 37 -4.94 11.24 -4.54
CA LEU A 37 -5.82 12.22 -3.92
C LEU A 37 -5.40 13.67 -4.25
N ARG A 38 -4.09 13.96 -4.23
CA ARG A 38 -3.57 15.26 -4.63
C ARG A 38 -3.86 15.57 -6.10
N GLN A 39 -3.73 14.59 -6.99
CA GLN A 39 -4.09 14.75 -8.40
C GLN A 39 -5.58 15.02 -8.57
N ILE A 40 -6.45 14.31 -7.85
CA ILE A 40 -7.89 14.58 -7.83
C ILE A 40 -8.14 16.04 -7.41
N GLU A 41 -7.51 16.52 -6.33
CA GLU A 41 -7.68 17.90 -5.87
C GLU A 41 -7.28 18.94 -6.92
N ILE A 42 -6.17 18.71 -7.63
CA ILE A 42 -5.71 19.58 -8.73
C ILE A 42 -6.72 19.54 -9.89
N MET A 43 -7.14 18.34 -10.32
CA MET A 43 -8.12 18.17 -11.41
C MET A 43 -9.46 18.84 -11.11
N ARG A 44 -9.90 18.84 -9.84
CA ARG A 44 -11.13 19.53 -9.43
C ARG A 44 -11.07 21.05 -9.62
N LYS A 45 -9.87 21.64 -9.63
CA LYS A 45 -9.66 23.08 -9.83
C LYS A 45 -9.48 23.45 -11.30
N THR A 46 -9.11 22.49 -12.15
CA THR A 46 -8.76 22.73 -13.55
C THR A 46 -9.78 22.19 -14.56
N VAL A 47 -10.58 21.19 -14.17
CA VAL A 47 -11.56 20.53 -15.04
C VAL A 47 -12.94 20.56 -14.40
N ILE A 48 -13.90 21.20 -15.08
CA ILE A 48 -15.31 21.19 -14.66
C ILE A 48 -15.87 19.80 -14.96
N THR A 49 -16.18 19.04 -13.91
CA THR A 49 -16.80 17.72 -14.00
C THR A 49 -18.01 17.63 -13.08
N PRO A 50 -19.13 17.03 -13.53
CA PRO A 50 -20.36 16.95 -12.74
C PRO A 50 -20.20 16.13 -11.44
N PHE A 51 -19.16 15.28 -11.35
CA PHE A 51 -18.90 14.38 -10.23
C PHE A 51 -17.69 14.75 -9.37
N SER A 52 -17.16 15.97 -9.52
CA SER A 52 -15.96 16.47 -8.83
C SER A 52 -15.96 16.19 -7.32
N GLY A 53 -17.08 16.42 -6.63
CA GLY A 53 -17.22 16.15 -5.20
C GLY A 53 -17.21 14.66 -4.85
N MET A 54 -17.91 13.83 -5.64
CA MET A 54 -17.98 12.38 -5.41
C MET A 54 -16.64 11.69 -5.65
N VAL A 55 -15.91 12.08 -6.71
CA VAL A 55 -14.57 11.57 -6.99
C VAL A 55 -13.59 11.91 -5.86
N PHE A 56 -13.71 13.10 -5.26
CA PHE A 56 -12.90 13.46 -4.09
C PHE A 56 -13.18 12.58 -2.88
N LEU A 57 -14.46 12.30 -2.59
CA LEU A 57 -14.85 11.42 -1.49
C LEU A 57 -14.33 10.00 -1.70
N ILE A 58 -14.38 9.49 -2.92
CA ILE A 58 -13.80 8.19 -3.28
C ILE A 58 -12.29 8.20 -3.02
N GLY A 59 -11.58 9.26 -3.43
CA GLY A 59 -10.14 9.41 -3.15
C GLY A 59 -9.82 9.43 -1.65
N LEU A 60 -10.62 10.13 -0.85
CA LEU A 60 -10.49 10.17 0.61
C LEU A 60 -10.70 8.77 1.24
N LEU A 61 -11.76 8.08 0.83
CA LEU A 61 -12.04 6.72 1.27
C LEU A 61 -10.92 5.76 0.85
N HIS A 62 -10.35 5.95 -0.34
CA HIS A 62 -9.25 5.14 -0.84
C HIS A 62 -7.99 5.30 0.01
N VAL A 63 -7.64 6.54 0.41
CA VAL A 63 -6.55 6.78 1.37
C VAL A 63 -6.83 6.11 2.72
N LEU A 64 -8.06 6.24 3.25
CA LEU A 64 -8.44 5.59 4.50
C LEU A 64 -8.27 4.06 4.42
N ILE A 65 -8.73 3.44 3.33
CA ILE A 65 -8.58 2.00 3.09
C ILE A 65 -7.10 1.62 2.99
N ALA A 66 -6.26 2.41 2.33
CA ALA A 66 -4.83 2.15 2.24
C ALA A 66 -4.13 2.19 3.62
N VAL A 67 -4.51 3.14 4.48
CA VAL A 67 -4.02 3.19 5.87
C VAL A 67 -4.45 1.94 6.65
N LEU A 68 -5.73 1.56 6.56
CA LEU A 68 -6.24 0.36 7.24
C LEU A 68 -5.58 -0.92 6.71
N ALA A 69 -5.36 -1.02 5.40
CA ALA A 69 -4.68 -2.16 4.78
C ALA A 69 -3.22 -2.26 5.24
N LEU A 70 -2.50 -1.14 5.35
CA LEU A 70 -1.14 -1.13 5.89
C LEU A 70 -1.11 -1.55 7.37
N ALA A 71 -2.04 -1.04 8.19
CA ALA A 71 -2.15 -1.45 9.59
C ALA A 71 -2.47 -2.94 9.73
N PHE A 72 -3.39 -3.46 8.91
CA PHE A 72 -3.72 -4.89 8.87
C PHE A 72 -2.52 -5.73 8.41
N ALA A 73 -1.82 -5.30 7.36
CA ALA A 73 -0.61 -5.96 6.87
C ALA A 73 0.48 -6.01 7.94
N PHE A 74 0.65 -4.91 8.70
CA PHE A 74 1.60 -4.88 9.81
C PHE A 74 1.24 -5.90 10.90
N VAL A 75 -0.03 -6.00 11.30
CA VAL A 75 -0.47 -6.95 12.34
C VAL A 75 -0.41 -8.42 11.89
N THR A 76 -0.56 -8.69 10.60
CA THR A 76 -0.67 -10.07 10.07
C THR A 76 0.61 -10.62 9.48
N LEU A 77 1.50 -9.77 8.97
CA LEU A 77 2.75 -10.20 8.32
C LEU A 77 3.97 -10.12 9.26
N MET A 78 3.92 -9.29 10.31
CA MET A 78 4.93 -9.23 11.37
C MET A 78 4.55 -10.16 12.52
#